data_AF-A0A968VXP9-F1
#
_entry.id   AF-A0A968VXP9-F1
#
_cell.length_a   1.000
_cell.length_b   1.000
_cell.length_c   1.000
_cell.angle_alpha   90.00
_cell.angle_beta   90.00
_cell.angle_gamma   90.00
#
_symmetry.space_group_name_H-M   'P 1'
#
loop_
_entity.id
_entity.type
_entity.pdbx_description
1 polymer ?
#
loop_
_entity_poly.entity_id
_entity_poly.type
_entity_poly.pdbx_seq_one_letter_code
_entity_poly.pdbx_strand_id
1 'polypeptide(L)'
;MGAVSAKNGLTEASPTDNFTFEQPYRIRYYIHKSAELSFAKIRNDYDLKSSWFSVNDNGREILLLGRGYGHGVGFSQEGAMEMDKAGYSYIDIIHYYFQNVELVENSNEF
;
A
#
# COMPACT_ATOMS: atom_id res chain seq x y z
N MET A 1 -2.27 -60.98 -0.28
CA MET A 1 -3.10 -59.98 -1.00
C MET A 1 -3.17 -58.75 -0.10
N GLY A 2 -2.34 -57.72 -0.29
CA GLY A 2 -2.59 -56.57 -1.19
C GLY A 2 -3.46 -55.55 -0.42
N ALA A 3 -3.04 -54.33 -0.08
CA ALA A 3 -2.30 -53.35 -0.88
C ALA A 3 -1.44 -52.37 -0.05
N VAL A 4 -0.51 -51.71 -0.75
CA VAL A 4 0.44 -50.69 -0.30
C VAL A 4 -0.07 -49.29 -0.67
N SER A 5 0.34 -48.28 0.11
CA SER A 5 0.52 -46.86 -0.24
C SER A 5 -0.54 -45.84 0.21
N ALA A 6 -0.14 -45.01 1.17
CA ALA A 6 0.00 -43.56 0.92
C ALA A 6 1.04 -42.99 1.91
N LYS A 7 2.29 -42.86 1.44
CA LYS A 7 3.21 -41.88 2.02
C LYS A 7 2.63 -40.51 1.71
N ASN A 8 2.24 -39.76 2.72
CA ASN A 8 2.28 -38.30 2.72
C ASN A 8 2.32 -37.89 4.19
N GLY A 9 3.54 -37.80 4.71
CA GLY A 9 3.79 -37.20 6.01
C GLY A 9 3.34 -35.74 5.94
N LEU A 10 2.16 -35.46 6.49
CA LEU A 10 1.83 -34.16 7.01
C LEU A 10 2.65 -34.01 8.30
N THR A 11 3.94 -33.72 8.15
CA THR A 11 4.73 -33.18 9.25
C THR A 11 4.07 -31.88 9.67
N GLU A 12 3.63 -31.85 10.92
CA GLU A 12 3.07 -30.71 11.61
C GLU A 12 3.89 -29.47 11.26
N ALA A 13 3.21 -28.41 10.80
CA ALA A 13 3.85 -27.14 10.57
C ALA A 13 4.59 -26.77 11.85
N SER A 14 5.92 -26.58 11.74
CA SER A 14 6.74 -25.88 12.72
C SER A 14 5.98 -24.62 13.18
N PRO A 15 6.29 -24.02 14.35
CA PRO A 15 5.74 -22.71 14.71
C PRO A 15 6.27 -21.67 13.72
N THR A 16 5.66 -21.62 12.53
CA THR A 16 6.10 -20.87 11.38
C THR A 16 5.73 -19.43 11.61
N ASP A 17 6.71 -18.55 11.41
CA ASP A 17 6.50 -17.12 11.36
C ASP A 17 5.25 -16.79 10.55
N ASN A 18 4.34 -16.02 11.14
CA ASN A 18 3.14 -15.55 10.47
C ASN A 18 3.34 -14.09 10.11
N PHE A 19 3.46 -13.81 8.82
CA PHE A 19 3.67 -12.45 8.32
C PHE A 19 2.36 -11.67 8.11
N THR A 20 1.20 -12.27 8.40
CA THR A 20 -0.11 -11.64 8.20
C THR A 20 -0.21 -10.33 8.97
N PHE A 21 -0.60 -9.27 8.26
CA PHE A 21 -0.70 -7.93 8.79
C PHE A 21 -1.71 -7.10 8.02
N GLU A 22 -2.66 -6.49 8.73
CA GLU A 22 -3.62 -5.56 8.14
C GLU A 22 -3.14 -4.12 8.28
N GLN A 23 -3.13 -3.39 7.16
CA GLN A 23 -2.75 -1.99 7.11
C GLN A 23 -4.00 -1.11 6.87
N PRO A 24 -4.81 -0.78 7.90
CA PRO A 24 -6.01 0.05 7.71
C PRO A 24 -5.69 1.47 7.25
N TYR A 25 -4.54 2.01 7.67
CA TYR A 25 -4.02 3.32 7.27
C TYR A 25 -2.57 3.16 6.78
N ARG A 26 -2.11 4.07 5.92
CA ARG A 26 -0.73 4.03 5.41
C ARG A 26 0.27 4.29 6.54
N ILE A 27 1.10 3.30 6.86
CA ILE A 27 2.19 3.39 7.84
C ILE A 27 3.55 3.20 7.17
N ARG A 28 4.63 3.59 7.85
CA ARG A 28 5.98 3.60 7.28
C ARG A 28 6.70 2.27 7.41
N TYR A 29 6.49 1.55 8.50
CA TYR A 29 7.25 0.36 8.84
C TYR A 29 6.35 -0.82 9.16
N TYR A 30 6.73 -1.98 8.64
CA TYR A 30 6.27 -3.28 9.08
C TYR A 30 7.20 -3.76 10.20
N ILE A 31 6.63 -4.13 11.36
CA ILE A 31 7.40 -4.58 12.52
C ILE A 31 7.11 -6.06 12.75
N HIS A 32 8.15 -6.89 12.72
CA HIS A 32 8.04 -8.32 12.99
C HIS A 32 9.21 -8.79 13.86
N LYS A 33 8.90 -9.32 15.06
CA LYS A 33 9.90 -9.86 16.01
C LYS A 33 11.13 -8.96 16.21
N SER A 34 10.92 -7.64 16.32
CA SER A 34 11.94 -6.60 16.49
C SER A 34 12.70 -6.17 15.22
N ALA A 35 12.41 -6.73 14.05
CA ALA A 35 12.87 -6.19 12.78
C ALA A 35 11.89 -5.13 12.26
N GLU A 36 12.44 -4.02 11.76
CA GLU A 36 11.67 -2.97 11.07
C GLU A 36 11.97 -3.02 9.57
N LEU A 37 10.92 -3.18 8.76
CA LEU A 37 11.02 -3.08 7.30
C LEU A 37 10.23 -1.88 6.81
N SER A 38 10.86 -1.04 5.99
CA SER A 38 10.17 0.08 5.34
C SER A 38 9.20 -0.40 4.27
N PHE A 39 7.93 -0.02 4.37
CA PHE A 39 6.94 -0.26 3.32
C PHE A 39 7.31 0.43 1.99
N ALA A 40 8.01 1.58 2.06
CA ALA A 40 8.52 2.25 0.86
C ALA A 40 9.65 1.45 0.20
N LYS A 41 10.51 0.80 1.01
CA LYS A 41 11.54 -0.10 0.48
C LYS A 41 10.91 -1.32 -0.18
N ILE A 42 9.95 -1.99 0.48
CA ILE A 42 9.25 -3.15 -0.11
C ILE A 42 8.57 -2.75 -1.42
N ARG A 43 7.89 -1.59 -1.44
CA ARG A 43 7.30 -1.05 -2.66
C ARG A 43 8.32 -0.96 -3.80
N ASN A 44 9.50 -0.39 -3.54
CA ASN A 44 10.52 -0.20 -4.57
C ASN A 44 11.14 -1.53 -5.01
N ASP A 45 11.44 -2.43 -4.07
CA ASP A 45 12.09 -3.72 -4.34
C ASP A 45 11.20 -4.64 -5.21
N TYR A 46 9.88 -4.52 -5.08
CA TYR A 46 8.89 -5.34 -5.80
C TYR A 46 8.06 -4.57 -6.84
N ASP A 47 8.46 -3.33 -7.17
CA ASP A 47 7.76 -2.44 -8.11
C ASP A 47 6.24 -2.34 -7.86
N LEU A 48 5.87 -2.21 -6.59
CA LEU A 48 4.47 -2.11 -6.19
C LEU A 48 3.92 -0.70 -6.48
N LYS A 49 2.64 -0.66 -6.83
CA LYS A 49 1.91 0.60 -7.10
C LYS A 49 1.95 1.58 -5.94
N SER A 50 1.95 1.11 -4.70
CA SER A 50 1.94 1.94 -3.50
C SER A 50 2.61 1.24 -2.31
N SER A 51 2.85 1.99 -1.23
CA SER A 51 3.33 1.46 0.05
C SER A 51 2.18 1.10 1.00
N TRP A 52 0.93 1.15 0.52
CA TRP A 52 -0.26 0.88 1.31
C TRP A 52 -0.83 -0.48 0.92
N PHE A 53 -0.35 -1.52 1.58
CA PHE A 53 -0.80 -2.89 1.34
C PHE A 53 -0.91 -3.69 2.66
N SER A 54 -1.86 -4.60 2.71
CA SER A 54 -1.92 -5.64 3.76
C SER A 54 -1.13 -6.87 3.32
N VAL A 55 -0.68 -7.67 4.28
CA VAL A 55 0.02 -8.93 4.06
C VAL A 55 -0.89 -10.06 4.52
N ASN A 56 -1.13 -11.06 3.67
CA ASN A 56 -1.79 -12.30 4.06
C ASN A 56 -0.83 -13.47 3.83
N ASP A 57 -0.51 -14.16 4.92
CA ASP A 57 0.35 -15.34 4.91
C ASP A 57 -0.52 -16.59 5.10
N ASN A 58 -0.55 -17.43 4.09
CA ASN A 58 -1.31 -18.69 4.12
C ASN A 58 -0.42 -19.92 4.36
N GLY A 59 0.85 -19.71 4.72
CA GLY A 59 1.84 -20.76 4.97
C GLY A 59 2.49 -21.36 3.71
N ARG A 60 2.01 -21.01 2.50
CA ARG A 60 2.61 -21.40 1.22
C ARG A 60 3.15 -20.19 0.46
N GLU A 61 2.42 -19.08 0.49
CA GLU A 61 2.75 -17.85 -0.22
C GLU A 61 2.35 -16.63 0.61
N ILE A 62 2.96 -15.50 0.25
CA ILE A 62 2.64 -14.19 0.81
C ILE A 62 1.86 -13.40 -0.23
N LEU A 63 0.60 -13.08 0.10
CA LEU A 63 -0.26 -12.25 -0.73
C LEU A 63 -0.21 -10.80 -0.24
N LEU A 64 0.15 -9.86 -1.13
CA LEU A 64 0.14 -8.43 -0.85
C LEU A 64 -1.14 -7.79 -1.41
N LEU A 65 -2.00 -7.30 -0.52
CA LEU A 65 -3.28 -6.69 -0.86
C LEU A 65 -3.13 -5.16 -0.90
N GLY A 66 -2.79 -4.63 -2.07
CA GLY A 66 -2.48 -3.20 -2.26
C GLY A 66 -3.69 -2.27 -2.41
N ARG A 67 -3.51 -1.01 -2.01
CA ARG A 67 -4.49 0.09 -2.11
C ARG A 67 -3.84 1.37 -2.65
N GLY A 68 -4.56 2.06 -3.53
CA GLY A 68 -4.13 3.32 -4.14
C GLY A 68 -2.88 3.20 -5.02
N TYR A 69 -2.40 4.34 -5.50
CA TYR A 69 -1.23 4.46 -6.37
C TYR A 69 -0.35 5.62 -5.93
N GLY A 70 0.97 5.46 -6.02
CA GLY A 70 1.93 6.51 -5.71
C GLY A 70 2.30 6.64 -4.22
N HIS A 71 2.98 7.73 -3.90
CA HIS A 71 3.55 7.96 -2.57
C HIS A 71 2.53 8.45 -1.53
N GLY A 72 1.34 8.90 -1.97
CA GLY A 72 0.22 9.25 -1.08
C GLY A 72 0.44 10.53 -0.26
N VAL A 73 1.11 11.54 -0.83
CA VAL A 73 1.33 12.84 -0.18
C VAL A 73 0.91 13.95 -1.14
N GLY A 74 0.28 15.00 -0.62
CA GLY A 74 -0.12 16.18 -1.39
C GLY A 74 -1.37 15.93 -2.20
N PHE A 75 -1.25 15.93 -3.53
CA PHE A 75 -2.36 16.00 -4.47
C PHE A 75 -2.74 14.63 -5.05
N SER A 76 -4.00 14.22 -4.89
CA SER A 76 -4.54 13.05 -5.58
C SER A 76 -5.11 13.48 -6.93
N GLN A 77 -4.49 13.04 -8.03
CA GLN A 77 -4.95 13.37 -9.39
C GLN A 77 -6.36 12.83 -9.67
N GLU A 78 -6.64 11.59 -9.26
CA GLU A 78 -7.98 11.00 -9.39
C GLU A 78 -8.99 11.77 -8.53
N GLY A 79 -8.63 12.11 -7.29
CA GLY A 79 -9.52 12.85 -6.41
C GLY A 79 -9.80 14.27 -6.93
N ALA A 80 -8.79 14.94 -7.50
CA ALA A 80 -8.97 16.23 -8.15
C ALA A 80 -9.89 16.15 -9.37
N MET A 81 -9.75 15.12 -10.20
CA MET A 81 -10.65 14.88 -11.33
C MET A 81 -12.09 14.65 -10.88
N GLU A 82 -12.32 13.92 -9.79
CA GLU A 82 -13.68 13.73 -9.26
C GLU A 82 -14.24 15.02 -8.66
N MET A 83 -13.41 15.87 -8.04
CA MET A 83 -13.82 17.19 -7.58
C MET A 83 -14.17 18.12 -8.74
N ASP A 84 -13.39 18.12 -9.82
CA ASP A 84 -13.69 18.88 -11.05
C ASP A 84 -15.04 18.45 -11.64
N LYS A 85 -15.29 17.13 -11.76
CA LYS A 85 -16.59 16.59 -12.19
C LYS A 85 -17.75 16.97 -11.28
N ALA A 86 -17.49 17.18 -9.99
CA ALA A 86 -18.46 17.65 -9.02
C ALA A 86 -18.67 19.19 -9.04
N GLY A 87 -17.94 19.91 -9.90
CA GLY A 87 -18.08 21.35 -10.11
C GLY A 87 -17.22 22.24 -9.23
N TYR A 88 -16.23 21.67 -8.52
CA TYR A 88 -15.27 22.45 -7.73
C TYR A 88 -14.24 23.13 -8.65
N SER A 89 -13.90 24.39 -8.36
CA SER A 89 -12.87 25.09 -9.12
C SER A 89 -11.46 24.55 -8.81
N TYR A 90 -10.48 24.83 -9.67
CA TYR A 90 -9.09 24.48 -9.38
C TYR A 90 -8.58 25.10 -8.06
N ILE A 91 -9.11 26.27 -7.68
CA ILE A 91 -8.79 26.95 -6.42
C ILE A 91 -9.27 26.09 -5.24
N ASP A 92 -10.54 25.66 -5.28
CA ASP A 92 -11.13 24.81 -4.25
C ASP A 92 -10.38 23.48 -4.12
N ILE A 93 -10.00 22.88 -5.24
CA ILE A 93 -9.25 21.62 -5.29
C ILE A 93 -7.86 21.80 -4.67
N ILE A 94 -7.13 22.86 -5.02
CA ILE A 94 -5.81 23.12 -4.45
C ILE A 94 -5.90 23.37 -2.94
N HIS A 95 -6.87 24.19 -2.49
CA HIS A 95 -7.07 24.46 -1.06
C HIS A 95 -7.54 23.24 -0.27
N TYR A 96 -8.21 22.29 -0.92
CA TYR A 96 -8.54 21.00 -0.30
C TYR A 96 -7.29 20.15 0.01
N TYR A 97 -6.34 20.06 -0.93
CA TYR A 97 -5.12 19.25 -0.76
C TYR A 97 -4.00 19.96 0.00
N PHE A 98 -3.92 21.27 -0.11
CA PHE A 98 -2.85 22.09 0.44
C PHE A 98 -3.43 23.18 1.32
N GLN A 99 -3.40 22.95 2.64
CA GLN A 99 -3.90 23.91 3.61
C GLN A 99 -2.92 25.07 3.78
N ASN A 100 -3.45 26.28 3.98
CA ASN A 100 -2.66 27.50 4.21
C ASN A 100 -1.69 27.84 3.06
N VAL A 101 -2.11 27.61 1.81
CA VAL A 101 -1.39 28.06 0.62
C VAL A 101 -2.11 29.22 -0.05
N GLU A 102 -1.32 30.12 -0.66
CA GLU A 102 -1.82 31.20 -1.49
C GLU A 102 -1.48 30.91 -2.95
N LEU A 103 -2.45 31.14 -3.83
CA LEU A 103 -2.23 31.09 -5.27
C LEU A 103 -1.73 32.46 -5.70
N VAL A 104 -0.50 32.51 -6.21
CA VAL A 104 0.12 33.72 -6.72
C VAL A 104 0.17 33.61 -8.24
N GLU A 105 -0.38 34.60 -8.93
CA GLU A 105 -0.20 34.75 -10.36
C GLU A 105 1.26 35.13 -10.63
N ASN A 106 1.97 34.27 -11.34
CA ASN A 106 3.32 34.59 -11.79
C ASN A 106 3.21 35.27 -13.15
N SER A 107 3.36 36.60 -13.17
CA SER A 107 3.28 37.43 -14.38
C SER A 107 4.55 37.38 -15.24
N ASN A 108 5.49 36.48 -14.96
CA ASN A 108 6.62 36.24 -15.84
C ASN A 108 6.19 35.33 -16.98
N GLU A 109 5.89 35.96 -18.12
CA GLU A 109 5.76 35.28 -19.41
C GLU A 109 7.07 34.57 -19.77
N PHE A 110 6.97 33.32 -20.24
CA PHE A 110 8.02 32.66 -20.99
C PHE A 110 7.96 33.07 -22.46
#